data_AF-A0A848QKV0-F1
#
_entry.id   AF-A0A848QKV0-F1
#
_cell.length_a   1.000
_cell.length_b   1.000
_cell.length_c   1.000
_cell.angle_alpha   90.00
_cell.angle_beta   90.00
_cell.angle_gamma   90.00
#
_symmetry.space_group_name_H-M   'P 1'
#
loop_
_entity.id
_entity.type
_entity.pdbx_description
1 polymer ?
#
loop_
_entity_poly.entity_id
_entity_poly.type
_entity_poly.pdbx_seq_one_letter_code
_entity_poly.pdbx_strand_id
1 'polypeptide(L)'
;MSSIQTIENDASWLPHRIDVATKTVEFLYIARESLSDRGFLADRDPPQSERVTISWDDVKAMRPQTGALHFIFHTAFCRSTLLVRAVDAPGVAAGLSEPAIVPSMTNAGADLQDIIGPIVALLSRPWRDGEAVIVKPTNHANMLLPALLRSSPQSHAILMSNPMPSFLRSVARKGLMGRNWARKLFLELQSYAGMDFGMDPRESFAMTDMQTAGLAWFLNQRFFAMLMNNQVQGVSSTRLKVLDGDKFDADRETTLAAALAHWQINTPAGLISSLSQGPVFSQHAKLGGAFSADAEQIDDKQLLEEIDQISQWVGLIAKQAGITVPLEQTLV
;
A
#
# COMPACT_ATOMS: atom_id res chain seq x y z
N MET A 1 -15.57 28.16 -9.45
CA MET A 1 -14.29 27.49 -9.19
C MET A 1 -13.98 27.68 -7.71
N SER A 2 -13.64 26.62 -6.99
CA SER A 2 -13.21 26.72 -5.59
C SER A 2 -11.94 27.56 -5.49
N SER A 3 -11.83 28.37 -4.44
CA SER A 3 -10.60 29.16 -4.21
C SER A 3 -9.44 28.24 -3.82
N ILE A 4 -8.20 28.66 -4.10
CA ILE A 4 -7.00 27.95 -3.65
C ILE A 4 -7.02 27.77 -2.12
N GLN A 5 -7.47 28.77 -1.37
CA GLN A 5 -7.59 28.69 0.10
C GLN A 5 -8.58 27.61 0.55
N THR A 6 -9.68 27.43 -0.18
CA THR A 6 -10.65 26.35 0.06
C THR A 6 -10.00 25.00 -0.20
N ILE A 7 -9.36 24.84 -1.36
CA ILE A 7 -8.72 23.59 -1.74
C ILE A 7 -7.58 23.25 -0.80
N GLU A 8 -6.85 24.23 -0.27
CA GLU A 8 -5.79 24.05 0.72
C GLU A 8 -6.32 23.45 2.03
N ASN A 9 -7.45 23.93 2.55
CA ASN A 9 -7.89 23.61 3.90
C ASN A 9 -8.96 22.51 3.98
N ASP A 10 -9.57 22.12 2.86
CA ASP A 10 -10.58 21.07 2.81
C ASP A 10 -9.99 19.76 2.28
N ALA A 11 -9.93 18.75 3.16
CA ALA A 11 -9.43 17.41 2.83
C ALA A 11 -10.24 16.71 1.73
N SER A 12 -11.50 17.11 1.52
CA SER A 12 -12.36 16.60 0.44
C SER A 12 -11.79 16.92 -0.93
N TRP A 13 -11.00 17.98 -1.08
CA TRP A 13 -10.23 18.25 -2.30
C TRP A 13 -8.93 17.44 -2.27
N LEU A 14 -9.01 16.18 -2.70
CA LEU A 14 -7.90 15.24 -2.70
C LEU A 14 -7.00 15.47 -3.92
N PRO A 15 -5.67 15.66 -3.75
CA PRO A 15 -4.77 15.63 -4.89
C PRO A 15 -4.86 14.24 -5.54
N HIS A 16 -4.94 14.20 -6.87
CA HIS A 16 -5.25 12.98 -7.61
C HIS A 16 -4.21 12.64 -8.67
N ARG A 17 -3.71 13.62 -9.43
CA ARG A 17 -2.74 13.35 -10.51
C ARG A 17 -1.75 14.49 -10.66
N ILE A 18 -0.49 14.15 -10.85
CA ILE A 18 0.56 15.10 -11.25
C ILE A 18 0.77 15.04 -12.76
N ASP A 19 0.79 16.21 -13.40
CA ASP A 19 1.34 16.39 -14.74
C ASP A 19 2.69 17.12 -14.64
N VAL A 20 3.74 16.40 -15.01
CA VAL A 20 5.13 16.87 -14.94
C VAL A 20 5.44 17.84 -16.09
N ALA A 21 4.86 17.61 -17.27
CA ALA A 21 5.10 18.44 -18.45
C ALA A 21 4.51 19.84 -18.27
N THR A 22 3.30 19.92 -17.71
CA THR A 22 2.63 21.19 -17.44
C THR A 22 2.88 21.74 -16.04
N LYS A 23 3.55 20.98 -15.17
CA LYS A 23 3.78 21.29 -13.75
C LYS A 23 2.48 21.67 -13.05
N THR A 24 1.49 20.79 -13.15
CA THR A 24 0.22 20.94 -12.46
C THR A 24 -0.13 19.71 -11.63
N VAL A 25 -1.07 19.90 -10.70
CA VAL A 25 -1.70 18.86 -9.90
C VAL A 25 -3.21 18.97 -10.10
N GLU A 26 -3.83 17.89 -10.53
CA GLU A 26 -5.28 17.73 -10.54
C GLU A 26 -5.76 17.35 -9.13
N PHE A 27 -6.78 18.05 -8.67
CA PHE A 27 -7.52 17.77 -7.44
C PHE A 27 -8.94 17.34 -7.81
N LEU A 28 -9.43 16.34 -7.10
CA LEU A 28 -10.81 15.88 -7.19
C LEU A 28 -11.53 16.16 -5.87
N TYR A 29 -12.77 16.61 -5.93
CA TYR A 29 -13.63 16.63 -4.76
C TYR A 29 -14.17 15.22 -4.49
N ILE A 30 -13.92 14.71 -3.29
CA ILE A 30 -14.34 13.40 -2.80
C ILE A 30 -14.94 13.63 -1.42
N ALA A 31 -16.22 13.33 -1.23
CA ALA A 31 -16.87 13.48 0.07
C ALA A 31 -16.33 12.47 1.09
N ARG A 32 -16.24 12.84 2.38
CA ARG A 32 -15.75 11.97 3.46
C ARG A 32 -16.49 10.64 3.54
N GLU A 33 -17.80 10.68 3.34
CA GLU A 33 -18.70 9.54 3.40
C GLU A 33 -18.40 8.55 2.26
N SER A 34 -17.95 9.05 1.11
CA SER A 34 -17.64 8.25 -0.07
C SER A 34 -16.33 7.47 0.04
N LEU A 35 -15.46 7.78 1.02
CA LEU A 35 -14.23 7.00 1.26
C LEU A 35 -14.53 5.52 1.54
N SER A 36 -15.68 5.26 2.16
CA SER A 36 -16.14 3.91 2.48
C SER A 36 -16.70 3.15 1.28
N ASP A 37 -16.95 3.81 0.13
CA ASP A 37 -17.52 3.13 -1.02
C ASP A 37 -16.56 2.08 -1.62
N ARG A 38 -17.12 1.28 -2.54
CA ARG A 38 -16.38 0.25 -3.28
C ARG A 38 -15.39 0.87 -4.28
N GLY A 39 -14.41 0.06 -4.69
CA GLY A 39 -13.36 0.48 -5.62
C GLY A 39 -12.20 1.22 -4.93
N PHE A 40 -11.31 1.78 -5.73
CA PHE A 40 -10.16 2.55 -5.26
C PHE A 40 -10.37 4.05 -5.46
N LEU A 41 -9.67 4.86 -4.67
CA LEU A 41 -9.64 6.31 -4.89
C LEU A 41 -9.00 6.67 -6.23
N ALA A 42 -8.11 5.81 -6.74
CA ALA A 42 -7.51 5.97 -8.06
C ALA A 42 -8.51 5.84 -9.22
N ASP A 43 -9.63 5.15 -9.03
CA ASP A 43 -10.64 4.92 -10.07
C ASP A 43 -11.79 5.95 -10.00
N ARG A 44 -11.71 6.94 -9.12
CA ARG A 44 -12.76 7.95 -8.94
C ARG A 44 -12.73 8.95 -10.08
N ASP A 45 -13.91 9.19 -10.65
CA ASP A 45 -14.10 10.02 -11.83
C ASP A 45 -15.31 10.97 -11.62
N PRO A 46 -15.22 11.97 -10.72
CA PRO A 46 -16.31 12.90 -10.47
C PRO A 46 -16.53 13.86 -11.67
N PRO A 47 -17.69 14.54 -11.76
CA PRO A 47 -17.95 15.49 -12.85
C PRO A 47 -16.93 16.64 -12.88
N GLN A 48 -16.78 17.30 -14.03
CA GLN A 48 -15.81 18.40 -14.20
C GLN A 48 -15.99 19.55 -13.19
N SER A 49 -17.20 19.76 -12.68
CA SER A 49 -17.49 20.75 -11.63
C SER A 49 -16.79 20.45 -10.29
N GLU A 50 -16.37 19.21 -10.07
CA GLU A 50 -15.71 18.68 -8.88
C GLU A 50 -14.22 18.42 -9.14
N ARG A 51 -13.64 19.11 -10.14
CA ARG A 51 -12.22 19.02 -10.50
C ARG A 51 -11.59 20.39 -10.56
N VAL A 52 -10.36 20.48 -10.10
CA VAL A 52 -9.54 21.69 -10.23
C VAL A 52 -8.10 21.31 -10.55
N THR A 53 -7.46 22.06 -11.42
CA THR A 53 -6.04 21.93 -11.72
C THR A 53 -5.30 23.12 -11.13
N ILE A 54 -4.23 22.86 -10.38
CA ILE A 54 -3.45 23.87 -9.68
C ILE A 54 -1.98 23.74 -10.10
N SER A 55 -1.28 24.86 -10.27
CA SER A 55 0.14 24.85 -10.60
C SER A 55 0.97 24.25 -9.45
N TRP A 56 2.13 23.67 -9.75
CA TRP A 56 3.04 23.22 -8.70
C TRP A 56 3.49 24.36 -7.80
N ASP A 57 3.66 25.57 -8.33
CA ASP A 57 4.08 26.73 -7.55
C ASP A 57 3.03 27.10 -6.51
N ASP A 58 1.75 27.09 -6.88
CA ASP A 58 0.66 27.31 -5.94
C ASP A 58 0.55 26.17 -4.92
N VAL A 59 0.69 24.90 -5.34
CA VAL A 59 0.70 23.74 -4.42
C VAL A 59 1.86 23.82 -3.42
N LYS A 60 3.06 24.22 -3.87
CA LYS A 60 4.22 24.44 -3.00
C LYS A 60 4.02 25.63 -2.06
N ALA A 61 3.23 26.62 -2.45
CA ALA A 61 2.90 27.77 -1.63
C ALA A 61 1.85 27.44 -0.55
N MET A 62 1.06 26.38 -0.73
CA MET A 62 0.03 25.98 0.23
C MET A 62 0.61 25.66 1.62
N ARG A 63 -0.14 26.03 2.67
CA ARG A 63 0.18 25.75 4.07
C ARG A 63 -1.03 25.14 4.78
N PRO A 64 -1.44 23.92 4.38
CA PRO A 64 -2.63 23.29 4.95
C PRO A 64 -2.43 22.99 6.44
N GLN A 65 -3.53 22.98 7.19
CA GLN A 65 -3.52 22.41 8.54
C GLN A 65 -3.31 20.89 8.46
N THR A 66 -2.15 20.43 8.90
CA THR A 66 -1.76 19.01 8.89
C THR A 66 -2.23 18.28 10.14
N GLY A 67 -2.62 17.02 10.01
CA GLY A 67 -2.96 16.10 11.10
C GLY A 67 -2.07 14.86 11.13
N ALA A 68 -2.47 13.86 11.92
CA ALA A 68 -1.76 12.59 11.98
C ALA A 68 -1.89 11.83 10.66
N LEU A 69 -0.78 11.39 10.08
CA LEU A 69 -0.73 10.66 8.82
C LEU A 69 0.06 9.36 9.02
N HIS A 70 -0.47 8.25 8.54
CA HIS A 70 0.19 6.94 8.63
C HIS A 70 -0.01 6.14 7.35
N PHE A 71 0.77 5.07 7.18
CA PHE A 71 0.81 4.32 5.93
C PHE A 71 0.63 2.81 6.12
N ILE A 72 0.00 2.19 5.12
CA ILE A 72 0.00 0.74 4.92
C ILE A 72 0.68 0.47 3.57
N PHE A 73 1.95 0.03 3.61
CA PHE A 73 2.66 -0.47 2.43
C PHE A 73 2.51 -1.97 2.35
N HIS A 74 2.52 -2.53 1.14
CA HIS A 74 2.17 -3.94 1.00
C HIS A 74 2.74 -4.63 -0.25
N THR A 75 2.81 -5.96 -0.22
CA THR A 75 3.41 -6.79 -1.30
C THR A 75 2.40 -7.36 -2.30
N ALA A 76 1.20 -6.76 -2.38
CA ALA A 76 -0.01 -7.29 -3.02
C ALA A 76 -0.55 -8.61 -2.43
N PHE A 77 -1.82 -8.89 -2.74
CA PHE A 77 -2.57 -10.10 -2.33
C PHE A 77 -2.56 -10.46 -0.83
N CYS A 78 -2.26 -9.50 0.03
CA CYS A 78 -2.06 -9.69 1.46
C CYS A 78 -3.08 -8.92 2.30
N ARG A 79 -4.33 -8.79 1.84
CA ARG A 79 -5.45 -8.14 2.58
C ARG A 79 -5.26 -6.68 3.01
N SER A 80 -4.30 -5.92 2.44
CA SER A 80 -4.10 -4.50 2.77
C SER A 80 -5.32 -3.60 2.53
N THR A 81 -6.12 -3.91 1.50
CA THR A 81 -7.39 -3.21 1.24
C THR A 81 -8.43 -3.48 2.32
N LEU A 82 -8.45 -4.68 2.90
CA LEU A 82 -9.33 -4.99 4.03
C LEU A 82 -8.91 -4.19 5.26
N LEU A 83 -7.61 -4.12 5.56
CA LEU A 83 -7.09 -3.38 6.71
C LEU A 83 -7.43 -1.89 6.64
N VAL A 84 -7.12 -1.21 5.53
CA VAL A 84 -7.39 0.24 5.41
C VAL A 84 -8.89 0.57 5.50
N ARG A 85 -9.76 -0.32 5.01
CA ARG A 85 -11.21 -0.18 5.15
C ARG A 85 -11.70 -0.48 6.57
N ALA A 86 -11.11 -1.46 7.23
CA ALA A 86 -11.49 -1.83 8.59
C ALA A 86 -11.15 -0.76 9.63
N VAL A 87 -10.15 0.07 9.36
CA VAL A 87 -9.74 1.17 10.25
C VAL A 87 -10.37 2.52 9.85
N ASP A 88 -11.14 2.58 8.76
CA ASP A 88 -11.91 3.78 8.42
C ASP A 88 -13.08 3.92 9.41
N ALA A 89 -12.96 4.89 10.31
CA ALA A 89 -13.85 5.09 11.44
C ALA A 89 -14.08 6.59 11.64
N PRO A 90 -15.25 7.14 11.24
CA PRO A 90 -15.52 8.56 11.40
C PRO A 90 -15.35 9.05 12.84
N GLY A 91 -14.66 10.18 13.00
CA GLY A 91 -14.23 10.76 14.28
C GLY A 91 -12.93 10.18 14.85
N VAL A 92 -12.33 9.17 14.21
CA VAL A 92 -11.09 8.51 14.68
C VAL A 92 -10.05 8.44 13.58
N ALA A 93 -10.38 7.87 12.41
CA ALA A 93 -9.47 7.76 11.29
C ALA A 93 -10.17 7.72 9.93
N ALA A 94 -9.54 8.33 8.92
CA ALA A 94 -9.93 8.26 7.51
C ALA A 94 -9.02 7.30 6.75
N GLY A 95 -9.61 6.23 6.20
CA GLY A 95 -8.90 5.26 5.38
C GLY A 95 -8.84 5.67 3.90
N LEU A 96 -7.65 6.00 3.39
CA LEU A 96 -7.43 6.33 1.97
C LEU A 96 -6.91 5.11 1.20
N SER A 97 -7.80 4.39 0.54
CA SER A 97 -7.46 3.19 -0.25
C SER A 97 -7.02 3.55 -1.68
N GLU A 98 -5.72 3.42 -1.94
CA GLU A 98 -5.06 3.62 -3.24
C GLU A 98 -5.35 5.01 -3.86
N PRO A 99 -4.98 6.12 -3.21
CA PRO A 99 -5.08 7.45 -3.82
C PRO A 99 -4.12 7.56 -5.02
N ALA A 100 -4.64 7.91 -6.21
CA ALA A 100 -3.88 7.96 -7.47
C ALA A 100 -2.68 8.92 -7.45
N ILE A 101 -2.68 9.91 -6.55
CA ILE A 101 -1.57 10.86 -6.46
C ILE A 101 -0.25 10.17 -6.17
N VAL A 102 -0.27 9.11 -5.35
CA VAL A 102 0.93 8.40 -4.94
C VAL A 102 1.62 7.71 -6.13
N PRO A 103 0.95 6.83 -6.90
CA PRO A 103 1.56 6.29 -8.12
C PRO A 103 1.81 7.36 -9.19
N SER A 104 1.07 8.47 -9.25
CA SER A 104 1.37 9.53 -10.23
C SER A 104 2.74 10.18 -10.03
N MET A 105 3.27 10.12 -8.80
CA MET A 105 4.60 10.62 -8.45
C MET A 105 5.74 9.71 -8.93
N THR A 106 5.52 8.42 -9.22
CA THR A 106 6.62 7.50 -9.59
C THR A 106 7.28 7.88 -10.92
N ASN A 107 6.52 8.49 -11.84
CA ASN A 107 6.98 8.89 -13.17
C ASN A 107 7.52 10.33 -13.24
N ALA A 108 7.58 11.05 -12.11
CA ALA A 108 7.97 12.46 -12.09
C ALA A 108 9.49 12.73 -12.10
N GLY A 109 10.32 11.68 -12.05
CA GLY A 109 11.77 11.80 -12.18
C GLY A 109 12.41 12.67 -11.08
N ALA A 110 13.47 13.41 -11.41
CA ALA A 110 14.22 14.23 -10.46
C ALA A 110 13.41 15.43 -9.90
N ASP A 111 12.46 15.96 -10.68
CA ASP A 111 11.59 17.08 -10.30
C ASP A 111 10.64 16.75 -9.14
N LEU A 112 10.55 15.46 -8.78
CA LEU A 112 9.67 14.95 -7.74
C LEU A 112 10.04 15.43 -6.33
N GLN A 113 11.32 15.67 -6.04
CA GLN A 113 11.78 15.93 -4.66
C GLN A 113 11.10 17.15 -4.04
N ASP A 114 10.83 18.18 -4.83
CA ASP A 114 10.29 19.45 -4.35
C ASP A 114 8.77 19.41 -4.13
N ILE A 115 8.06 18.44 -4.71
CA ILE A 115 6.58 18.36 -4.64
C ILE A 115 6.07 17.27 -3.69
N ILE A 116 6.87 16.25 -3.34
CA ILE A 116 6.45 15.19 -2.39
C ILE A 116 6.03 15.79 -1.05
N GLY A 117 6.85 16.68 -0.47
CA GLY A 117 6.56 17.31 0.81
C GLY A 117 5.20 18.01 0.84
N PRO A 118 4.93 18.94 -0.10
CA PRO A 118 3.62 19.57 -0.26
C PRO A 118 2.46 18.58 -0.44
N ILE A 119 2.63 17.54 -1.26
CA ILE A 119 1.58 16.52 -1.46
C ILE A 119 1.32 15.72 -0.18
N VAL A 120 2.37 15.35 0.56
CA VAL A 120 2.25 14.67 1.85
C VAL A 120 1.54 15.56 2.88
N ALA A 121 1.84 16.86 2.91
CA ALA A 121 1.12 17.81 3.76
C ALA A 121 -0.38 17.88 3.41
N LEU A 122 -0.73 17.92 2.13
CA LEU A 122 -2.13 17.88 1.68
C LEU A 122 -2.82 16.55 2.01
N LEU A 123 -2.13 15.41 1.88
CA LEU A 123 -2.66 14.10 2.28
C LEU A 123 -2.86 13.98 3.80
N SER A 124 -2.09 14.73 4.60
CA SER A 124 -2.17 14.69 6.06
C SER A 124 -3.34 15.48 6.66
N ARG A 125 -4.11 16.20 5.85
CA ARG A 125 -5.22 17.01 6.36
C ARG A 125 -6.28 16.13 7.00
N PRO A 126 -6.71 16.45 8.24
CA PRO A 126 -7.77 15.70 8.88
C PRO A 126 -9.08 15.90 8.12
N TRP A 127 -9.82 14.81 7.90
CA TRP A 127 -11.12 14.89 7.22
C TRP A 127 -12.25 15.37 8.15
N ARG A 128 -12.07 15.18 9.45
CA ARG A 128 -12.85 15.77 10.54
C ARG A 128 -11.90 16.03 11.70
N ASP A 129 -12.26 16.94 12.61
CA ASP A 129 -11.42 17.29 13.76
C ASP A 129 -10.97 16.05 14.54
N GLY A 130 -9.66 15.90 14.70
CA GLY A 130 -9.03 14.80 15.43
C GLY A 130 -8.87 13.48 14.66
N GLU A 131 -9.38 13.37 13.43
CA GLU A 131 -9.16 12.16 12.61
C GLU A 131 -7.70 12.03 12.15
N ALA A 132 -7.12 10.85 12.34
CA ALA A 132 -5.89 10.46 11.67
C ALA A 132 -6.16 10.04 10.21
N VAL A 133 -5.20 10.21 9.31
CA VAL A 133 -5.30 9.73 7.92
C VAL A 133 -4.43 8.49 7.74
N ILE A 134 -5.04 7.40 7.28
CA ILE A 134 -4.34 6.14 6.97
C ILE A 134 -4.30 5.94 5.47
N VAL A 135 -3.13 6.14 4.86
CA VAL A 135 -2.96 5.98 3.42
C VAL A 135 -2.46 4.57 3.09
N LYS A 136 -3.16 3.90 2.19
CA LYS A 136 -2.75 2.60 1.64
C LYS A 136 -2.43 2.79 0.15
N PRO A 137 -1.18 3.12 -0.23
CA PRO A 137 -0.81 3.22 -1.64
C PRO A 137 -0.92 1.88 -2.36
N THR A 138 -0.96 1.93 -3.70
CA THR A 138 -0.74 0.72 -4.50
C THR A 138 0.68 0.19 -4.31
N ASN A 139 0.88 -1.14 -4.37
CA ASN A 139 2.21 -1.75 -4.22
C ASN A 139 3.20 -1.29 -5.30
N HIS A 140 2.70 -0.89 -6.48
CA HIS A 140 3.52 -0.31 -7.55
C HIS A 140 4.19 1.01 -7.16
N ALA A 141 3.73 1.66 -6.08
CA ALA A 141 4.32 2.86 -5.54
C ALA A 141 5.25 2.61 -4.34
N ASN A 142 5.60 1.35 -4.01
CA ASN A 142 6.49 1.03 -2.89
C ASN A 142 7.88 1.67 -3.02
N MET A 143 8.34 1.98 -4.23
CA MET A 143 9.58 2.75 -4.44
C MET A 143 9.56 4.14 -3.79
N LEU A 144 8.38 4.74 -3.59
CA LEU A 144 8.22 6.04 -2.94
C LEU A 144 8.19 5.96 -1.41
N LEU A 145 8.08 4.75 -0.83
CA LEU A 145 7.99 4.55 0.61
C LEU A 145 9.04 5.36 1.38
N PRO A 146 10.35 5.32 1.03
CA PRO A 146 11.34 6.08 1.78
C PRO A 146 11.15 7.59 1.68
N ALA A 147 10.73 8.09 0.52
CA ALA A 147 10.50 9.52 0.32
C ALA A 147 9.28 10.00 1.10
N LEU A 148 8.17 9.25 1.06
CA LEU A 148 6.96 9.56 1.82
C LEU A 148 7.22 9.61 3.32
N LEU A 149 7.96 8.63 3.85
CA LEU A 149 8.27 8.57 5.28
C LEU A 149 9.33 9.59 5.76
N ARG A 150 10.13 10.13 4.85
CA ARG A 150 11.01 11.28 5.13
C ARG A 150 10.23 12.59 5.14
N SER A 151 9.29 12.75 4.22
CA SER A 151 8.42 13.92 4.13
C SER A 151 7.38 14.00 5.26
N SER A 152 7.14 12.90 5.97
CA SER A 152 6.38 12.89 7.22
C SER A 152 7.14 12.14 8.34
N PRO A 153 8.03 12.82 9.08
CA PRO A 153 8.85 12.20 10.12
C PRO A 153 8.04 11.59 11.27
N GLN A 154 6.83 12.09 11.52
CA GLN A 154 5.93 11.59 12.57
C GLN A 154 5.09 10.38 12.11
N SER A 155 5.09 10.07 10.81
CA SER A 155 4.32 8.92 10.30
C SER A 155 4.90 7.60 10.73
N HIS A 156 4.00 6.72 11.15
CA HIS A 156 4.24 5.30 11.36
C HIS A 156 3.70 4.50 10.17
N ALA A 157 4.32 3.37 9.85
CA ALA A 157 3.86 2.50 8.77
C ALA A 157 3.77 1.04 9.18
N ILE A 158 2.77 0.36 8.60
CA ILE A 158 2.65 -1.09 8.60
C ILE A 158 3.12 -1.61 7.24
N LEU A 159 4.03 -2.56 7.26
CA LEU A 159 4.55 -3.30 6.11
C LEU A 159 3.81 -4.64 6.04
N MET A 160 2.79 -4.72 5.19
CA MET A 160 1.91 -5.88 5.12
C MET A 160 2.34 -6.85 4.02
N SER A 161 2.51 -8.12 4.36
CA SER A 161 2.85 -9.17 3.40
C SER A 161 2.12 -10.47 3.71
N ASN A 162 2.44 -11.54 2.99
CA ASN A 162 1.93 -12.89 3.21
C ASN A 162 2.98 -13.95 2.81
N PRO A 163 2.83 -15.19 3.27
CA PRO A 163 3.66 -16.31 2.82
C PRO A 163 3.60 -16.50 1.30
N MET A 164 4.72 -16.91 0.71
CA MET A 164 4.85 -17.12 -0.73
C MET A 164 3.79 -18.05 -1.34
N PRO A 165 3.39 -19.18 -0.70
CA PRO A 165 2.33 -20.02 -1.27
C PRO A 165 1.00 -19.27 -1.48
N SER A 166 0.61 -18.41 -0.54
CA SER A 166 -0.61 -17.59 -0.64
C SER A 166 -0.50 -16.54 -1.76
N PHE A 167 0.67 -15.93 -1.92
CA PHE A 167 0.96 -15.00 -3.02
C PHE A 167 0.90 -15.70 -4.39
N LEU A 168 1.60 -16.83 -4.55
CA LEU A 168 1.66 -17.56 -5.82
C LEU A 168 0.29 -18.14 -6.22
N ARG A 169 -0.50 -18.66 -5.26
CA ARG A 169 -1.90 -19.05 -5.52
C ARG A 169 -2.73 -17.90 -6.05
N SER A 170 -2.56 -16.69 -5.50
CA SER A 170 -3.26 -15.50 -5.97
C SER A 170 -2.86 -15.07 -7.38
N VAL A 171 -1.59 -15.21 -7.74
CA VAL A 171 -1.08 -15.00 -9.10
C VAL A 171 -1.69 -16.02 -10.06
N ALA A 172 -1.62 -17.31 -9.73
CA ALA A 172 -2.10 -18.40 -10.57
C ALA A 172 -3.61 -18.32 -10.82
N ARG A 173 -4.40 -18.01 -9.79
CA ARG A 173 -5.87 -17.85 -9.89
C ARG A 173 -6.28 -16.77 -10.89
N LYS A 174 -5.45 -15.76 -11.09
CA LYS A 174 -5.69 -14.67 -12.06
C LYS A 174 -5.25 -15.04 -13.49
N GLY A 175 -4.84 -16.28 -13.72
CA GLY A 175 -4.48 -16.82 -15.03
C GLY A 175 -3.40 -16.00 -15.74
N LEU A 176 -3.55 -15.82 -17.05
CA LEU A 176 -2.62 -15.07 -17.89
C LEU A 176 -2.35 -13.64 -17.37
N MET A 177 -3.39 -12.97 -16.88
CA MET A 177 -3.27 -11.58 -16.39
C MET A 177 -2.47 -11.53 -15.09
N GLY A 178 -2.68 -12.48 -14.18
CA GLY A 178 -1.89 -12.60 -12.95
C GLY A 178 -0.42 -12.86 -13.22
N ARG A 179 -0.15 -13.81 -14.12
CA ARG A 179 1.21 -14.18 -14.55
C ARG A 179 1.93 -12.99 -15.21
N ASN A 180 1.27 -12.29 -16.15
CA ASN A 180 1.84 -11.08 -16.76
C ASN A 180 2.10 -9.97 -15.74
N TRP A 181 1.17 -9.75 -14.81
CA TRP A 181 1.33 -8.77 -13.73
C TRP A 181 2.55 -9.10 -12.86
N ALA A 182 2.77 -10.37 -12.50
CA ALA A 182 3.92 -10.77 -11.69
C ALA A 182 5.25 -10.51 -12.41
N ARG A 183 5.32 -10.71 -13.73
CA ARG A 183 6.50 -10.35 -14.53
C ARG A 183 6.79 -8.84 -14.50
N LYS A 184 5.75 -8.01 -14.62
CA LYS A 184 5.89 -6.54 -14.54
C LYS A 184 6.36 -6.12 -13.15
N LEU A 185 5.77 -6.70 -12.10
CA LEU A 185 6.19 -6.45 -10.72
C LEU A 185 7.66 -6.83 -10.49
N PHE A 186 8.14 -7.96 -11.04
CA PHE A 186 9.55 -8.33 -10.96
C PHE A 186 10.46 -7.26 -11.57
N LEU A 187 10.13 -6.77 -12.77
CA LEU A 187 10.90 -5.71 -13.44
C LEU A 187 10.92 -4.41 -12.63
N GLU A 188 9.77 -4.02 -12.08
CA GLU A 188 9.67 -2.84 -11.21
C GLU A 188 10.57 -2.99 -9.97
N LEU A 189 10.50 -4.12 -9.28
CA LEU A 189 11.32 -4.39 -8.08
C LEU A 189 12.81 -4.41 -8.39
N GLN A 190 13.21 -4.95 -9.54
CA GLN A 190 14.62 -4.92 -9.94
C GLN A 190 15.16 -3.49 -10.06
N SER A 191 14.32 -2.49 -10.37
CA SER A 191 14.75 -1.09 -10.52
C SER A 191 15.12 -0.37 -9.21
N TYR A 192 14.53 -0.77 -8.07
CA TYR A 192 14.73 -0.06 -6.79
C TYR A 192 15.07 -0.96 -5.60
N ALA A 193 14.81 -2.25 -5.71
CA ALA A 193 15.06 -3.27 -4.69
C ALA A 193 15.80 -4.47 -5.28
N GLY A 194 16.49 -4.29 -6.40
CA GLY A 194 17.11 -5.38 -7.15
C GLY A 194 18.22 -6.10 -6.41
N MET A 195 18.50 -7.32 -6.88
CA MET A 195 19.59 -8.19 -6.44
C MET A 195 20.14 -8.92 -7.66
N ASP A 196 21.46 -9.11 -7.68
CA ASP A 196 22.09 -10.03 -8.62
C ASP A 196 21.84 -11.47 -8.17
N PHE A 197 21.09 -12.21 -8.99
CA PHE A 197 20.78 -13.62 -8.75
C PHE A 197 21.82 -14.57 -9.37
N GLY A 198 22.87 -14.04 -10.00
CA GLY A 198 23.88 -14.83 -10.70
C GLY A 198 23.34 -15.49 -11.98
N MET A 199 22.21 -15.00 -12.51
CA MET A 199 21.60 -15.49 -13.75
C MET A 199 22.00 -14.60 -14.92
N ASP A 200 22.41 -15.22 -16.03
CA ASP A 200 22.61 -14.50 -17.28
C ASP A 200 21.27 -14.08 -17.93
N PRO A 201 21.27 -13.24 -18.99
CA PRO A 201 20.03 -12.82 -19.64
C PRO A 201 19.21 -13.95 -20.25
N ARG A 202 19.84 -15.05 -20.68
CA ARG A 202 19.16 -16.22 -21.26
C ARG A 202 18.49 -17.04 -20.17
N GLU A 203 19.18 -17.26 -19.05
CA GLU A 203 18.63 -17.93 -17.86
C GLU A 203 17.45 -17.13 -17.30
N SER A 204 17.61 -15.81 -17.18
CA SER A 204 16.54 -14.92 -16.74
C SER A 204 15.34 -14.94 -17.69
N PHE A 205 15.57 -15.00 -19.00
CA PHE A 205 14.51 -15.10 -20.00
C PHE A 205 13.78 -16.45 -19.96
N ALA A 206 14.50 -17.54 -19.66
CA ALA A 206 13.97 -18.89 -19.60
C ALA A 206 13.10 -19.19 -18.37
N MET A 207 13.11 -18.31 -17.36
CA MET A 207 12.26 -18.46 -16.18
C MET A 207 10.78 -18.52 -16.54
N THR A 208 10.05 -19.42 -15.88
CA THR A 208 8.59 -19.44 -15.94
C THR A 208 8.00 -18.20 -15.28
N ASP A 209 6.74 -17.91 -15.58
CA ASP A 209 6.02 -16.80 -14.95
C ASP A 209 5.93 -16.97 -13.43
N MET A 210 5.82 -18.21 -12.94
CA MET A 210 5.71 -18.50 -11.52
C MET A 210 7.07 -18.41 -10.82
N GLN A 211 8.17 -18.80 -11.46
CA GLN A 211 9.52 -18.53 -10.96
C GLN A 211 9.77 -17.01 -10.86
N THR A 212 9.39 -16.27 -11.90
CA THR A 212 9.46 -14.80 -11.92
C THR A 212 8.62 -14.19 -10.78
N ALA A 213 7.42 -14.73 -10.54
CA ALA A 213 6.55 -14.33 -9.42
C ALA A 213 7.19 -14.64 -8.05
N GLY A 214 7.85 -15.79 -7.90
CA GLY A 214 8.59 -16.15 -6.68
C GLY A 214 9.72 -15.17 -6.38
N LEU A 215 10.50 -14.79 -7.39
CA LEU A 215 11.53 -13.75 -7.23
C LEU A 215 10.94 -12.37 -6.96
N ALA A 216 9.81 -12.00 -7.58
CA ALA A 216 9.12 -10.75 -7.25
C ALA A 216 8.64 -10.73 -5.79
N TRP A 217 8.12 -11.85 -5.27
CA TRP A 217 7.78 -11.96 -3.86
C TRP A 217 9.03 -11.81 -2.98
N PHE A 218 10.13 -12.48 -3.32
CA PHE A 218 11.39 -12.38 -2.57
C PHE A 218 11.95 -10.96 -2.54
N LEU A 219 11.98 -10.24 -3.67
CA LEU A 219 12.48 -8.87 -3.73
C LEU A 219 11.64 -7.92 -2.87
N ASN A 220 10.31 -8.14 -2.78
CA ASN A 220 9.48 -7.41 -1.83
C ASN A 220 9.87 -7.69 -0.37
N GLN A 221 10.03 -8.96 0.01
CA GLN A 221 10.48 -9.34 1.37
C GLN A 221 11.82 -8.70 1.69
N ARG A 222 12.77 -8.77 0.75
CA ARG A 222 14.09 -8.15 0.87
C ARG A 222 13.99 -6.64 1.05
N PHE A 223 13.17 -5.94 0.27
CA PHE A 223 13.01 -4.50 0.39
C PHE A 223 12.49 -4.10 1.78
N PHE A 224 11.49 -4.82 2.28
CA PHE A 224 10.98 -4.60 3.64
C PHE A 224 12.03 -4.97 4.71
N ALA A 225 12.83 -6.02 4.50
CA ALA A 225 13.94 -6.38 5.39
C ALA A 225 14.98 -5.26 5.47
N MET A 226 15.33 -4.66 4.33
CA MET A 226 16.27 -3.53 4.26
C MET A 226 15.77 -2.33 5.06
N LEU A 227 14.47 -2.04 5.00
CA LEU A 227 13.84 -0.98 5.80
C LEU A 227 13.89 -1.32 7.30
N MET A 228 13.50 -2.54 7.68
CA MET A 228 13.50 -2.99 9.08
C MET A 228 14.91 -3.04 9.70
N ASN A 229 15.93 -3.29 8.89
CA ASN A 229 17.33 -3.35 9.30
C ASN A 229 18.06 -2.00 9.17
N ASN A 230 17.34 -0.89 8.95
CA ASN A 230 17.89 0.46 8.79
C ASN A 230 18.93 0.59 7.65
N GLN A 231 18.84 -0.25 6.62
CA GLN A 231 19.71 -0.17 5.43
C GLN A 231 19.25 0.91 4.45
N VAL A 232 18.04 1.44 4.62
CA VAL A 232 17.51 2.56 3.84
C VAL A 232 17.60 3.85 4.66
N GLN A 233 18.38 4.81 4.17
CA GLN A 233 18.64 6.07 4.88
C GLN A 233 17.36 6.94 5.04
N GLY A 234 17.28 7.61 6.19
CA GLY A 234 16.21 8.55 6.51
C GLY A 234 14.88 7.90 6.91
N VAL A 235 14.84 6.58 7.07
CA VAL A 235 13.67 5.86 7.58
C VAL A 235 14.08 5.05 8.82
N SER A 236 13.63 5.49 10.00
CA SER A 236 13.83 4.71 11.23
C SER A 236 12.93 3.47 11.25
N SER A 237 13.52 2.29 11.47
CA SER A 237 12.78 1.04 11.62
C SER A 237 11.86 1.00 12.85
N THR A 238 12.09 1.86 13.85
CA THR A 238 11.21 1.97 15.03
C THR A 238 9.78 2.42 14.69
N ARG A 239 9.59 3.06 13.52
CA ARG A 239 8.29 3.51 13.02
C ARG A 239 7.61 2.47 12.12
N LEU A 240 8.25 1.32 11.90
CA LEU A 240 7.81 0.28 11.00
C LEU A 240 7.41 -0.97 11.77
N LYS A 241 6.31 -1.59 11.36
CA LYS A 241 5.89 -2.90 11.86
C LYS A 241 5.48 -3.80 10.71
N VAL A 242 5.88 -5.06 10.77
CA VAL A 242 5.47 -6.08 9.80
C VAL A 242 4.18 -6.73 10.27
N LEU A 243 3.24 -6.92 9.33
CA LEU A 243 1.98 -7.64 9.54
C LEU A 243 1.82 -8.73 8.47
N ASP A 244 1.51 -9.95 8.91
CA ASP A 244 1.08 -11.02 8.04
C ASP A 244 -0.43 -10.90 7.76
N GLY A 245 -0.78 -10.71 6.49
CA GLY A 245 -2.18 -10.59 6.06
C GLY A 245 -2.98 -11.87 6.22
N ASP A 246 -2.34 -13.04 6.25
CA ASP A 246 -3.02 -14.30 6.49
C ASP A 246 -3.46 -14.40 7.97
N LYS A 247 -2.64 -13.90 8.89
CA LYS A 247 -2.95 -13.82 10.34
C LYS A 247 -3.96 -12.74 10.71
N PHE A 248 -3.95 -11.61 9.99
CA PHE A 248 -4.88 -10.51 10.27
C PHE A 248 -6.36 -10.96 10.31
N ASP A 249 -6.78 -11.80 9.38
CA ASP A 249 -8.18 -12.23 9.32
C ASP A 249 -8.55 -13.24 10.43
N ALA A 250 -7.57 -13.99 10.93
CA ALA A 250 -7.76 -14.90 12.07
C ALA A 250 -7.84 -14.14 13.40
N ASP A 251 -6.99 -13.12 13.58
CA ASP A 251 -6.82 -12.38 14.83
C ASP A 251 -7.22 -10.90 14.68
N ARG A 252 -8.42 -10.65 14.15
CA ARG A 252 -8.90 -9.31 13.74
C ARG A 252 -8.80 -8.28 14.85
N GLU A 253 -9.33 -8.60 16.03
CA GLU A 253 -9.43 -7.67 17.14
C GLU A 253 -8.04 -7.25 17.65
N THR A 254 -7.17 -8.24 17.90
CA THR A 254 -5.78 -8.02 18.32
C THR A 254 -5.01 -7.23 17.27
N THR A 255 -5.15 -7.57 15.98
CA THR A 255 -4.44 -6.87 14.91
C THR A 255 -4.91 -5.41 14.77
N LEU A 256 -6.21 -5.14 14.86
CA LEU A 256 -6.75 -3.78 14.79
C LEU A 256 -6.29 -2.95 16.00
N ALA A 257 -6.29 -3.54 17.20
CA ALA A 257 -5.77 -2.89 18.40
C ALA A 257 -4.29 -2.52 18.24
N ALA A 258 -3.46 -3.47 17.82
CA ALA A 258 -2.04 -3.26 17.61
C ALA A 258 -1.74 -2.23 16.50
N ALA A 259 -2.52 -2.23 15.42
CA ALA A 259 -2.40 -1.26 14.34
C ALA A 259 -2.68 0.18 14.81
N LEU A 260 -3.82 0.39 15.49
CA LEU A 260 -4.20 1.70 16.02
C LEU A 260 -3.21 2.19 17.09
N ALA A 261 -2.73 1.29 17.95
CA ALA A 261 -1.70 1.60 18.94
C ALA A 261 -0.34 1.97 18.29
N HIS A 262 0.09 1.23 17.26
CA HIS A 262 1.32 1.54 16.52
C HIS A 262 1.25 2.90 15.81
N TRP A 263 0.08 3.27 15.31
CA TRP A 263 -0.18 4.60 14.76
C TRP A 263 -0.45 5.66 15.83
N GLN A 264 -0.41 5.32 17.11
CA GLN A 264 -0.62 6.24 18.23
C GLN A 264 -2.00 6.92 18.18
N ILE A 265 -3.02 6.20 17.70
CA ILE A 265 -4.39 6.70 17.59
C ILE A 265 -5.15 6.39 18.87
N ASN A 266 -5.75 7.42 19.46
CA ASN A 266 -6.60 7.26 20.63
C ASN A 266 -7.90 6.53 20.23
N THR A 267 -8.12 5.36 20.81
CA THR A 267 -9.29 4.53 20.51
C THR A 267 -10.34 4.64 21.62
N PRO A 268 -11.56 5.13 21.33
CA PRO A 268 -12.68 5.07 22.26
C PRO A 268 -13.00 3.64 22.71
N ALA A 269 -13.52 3.50 23.93
CA ALA A 269 -13.95 2.22 24.46
C ALA A 269 -14.98 1.55 23.52
N GLY A 270 -14.80 0.26 23.23
CA GLY A 270 -15.67 -0.52 22.36
C GLY A 270 -15.44 -0.33 20.85
N LEU A 271 -14.61 0.62 20.41
CA LEU A 271 -14.35 0.83 18.99
C LEU A 271 -13.74 -0.43 18.34
N ILE A 272 -12.68 -0.97 18.92
CA ILE A 272 -11.94 -2.11 18.35
C ILE A 272 -12.87 -3.32 18.13
N SER A 273 -13.74 -3.62 19.09
CA SER A 273 -14.73 -4.70 18.99
C SER A 273 -15.79 -4.41 17.90
N SER A 274 -16.24 -3.15 17.79
CA SER A 274 -17.14 -2.73 16.71
C SER A 274 -16.50 -2.88 15.33
N LEU A 275 -15.24 -2.47 15.18
CA LEU A 275 -14.50 -2.61 13.92
C LEU A 275 -14.28 -4.08 13.55
N SER A 276 -13.86 -4.94 14.50
CA SER A 276 -13.57 -6.35 14.23
C SER A 276 -14.81 -7.18 13.81
N GLN A 277 -16.00 -6.72 14.20
CA GLN A 277 -17.30 -7.30 13.82
C GLN A 277 -17.96 -6.56 12.64
N GLY A 278 -17.27 -5.55 12.09
CA GLY A 278 -17.80 -4.69 11.04
C GLY A 278 -18.11 -5.43 9.73
N PRO A 279 -19.02 -4.89 8.91
CA PRO A 279 -19.47 -5.51 7.66
C PRO A 279 -18.36 -5.69 6.61
N VAL A 280 -17.23 -5.01 6.77
CA VAL A 280 -16.07 -5.14 5.87
C VAL A 280 -15.48 -6.55 5.86
N PHE A 281 -15.64 -7.32 6.96
CA PHE A 281 -15.11 -8.69 7.09
C PHE A 281 -16.02 -9.76 6.50
N SER A 282 -17.27 -9.43 6.17
CA SER A 282 -18.21 -10.36 5.51
C SER A 282 -18.36 -10.09 4.01
N GLN A 283 -17.66 -9.08 3.49
CA GLN A 283 -17.76 -8.65 2.09
C GLN A 283 -16.41 -8.65 1.37
N HIS A 284 -16.40 -8.92 0.07
CA HIS A 284 -15.17 -8.86 -0.72
C HIS A 284 -14.65 -7.42 -0.77
N ALA A 285 -13.55 -7.14 -0.05
CA ALA A 285 -13.04 -5.79 0.15
C ALA A 285 -12.91 -4.96 -1.13
N LYS A 286 -12.49 -5.53 -2.28
CA LYS A 286 -12.29 -4.76 -3.53
C LYS A 286 -13.53 -4.61 -4.44
N LEU A 287 -14.43 -5.59 -4.45
CA LEU A 287 -15.48 -5.75 -5.48
C LEU A 287 -16.90 -5.72 -4.89
N GLY A 288 -17.02 -5.89 -3.57
CA GLY A 288 -18.29 -6.15 -2.89
C GLY A 288 -18.85 -7.56 -3.15
N GLY A 289 -19.91 -7.92 -2.44
CA GLY A 289 -20.50 -9.27 -2.47
C GLY A 289 -20.00 -10.17 -1.33
N ALA A 290 -20.66 -11.30 -1.09
CA ALA A 290 -20.30 -12.24 -0.03
C ALA A 290 -18.87 -12.78 -0.25
N PHE A 291 -18.06 -12.78 0.80
CA PHE A 291 -16.76 -13.46 0.81
C PHE A 291 -17.00 -14.97 0.99
N SER A 292 -16.63 -15.80 0.01
CA SER A 292 -16.60 -17.25 0.21
C SER A 292 -15.16 -17.71 0.49
N ALA A 293 -14.93 -18.20 1.71
CA ALA A 293 -13.68 -18.88 2.07
C ALA A 293 -13.45 -20.14 1.19
N ASP A 294 -14.53 -20.75 0.70
CA ASP A 294 -14.51 -21.91 -0.22
C ASP A 294 -13.85 -21.62 -1.58
N ALA A 295 -13.60 -20.35 -1.93
CA ALA A 295 -12.90 -19.96 -3.16
C ALA A 295 -11.36 -19.93 -3.02
N GLU A 296 -10.80 -20.26 -1.84
CA GLU A 296 -9.35 -20.30 -1.58
C GLU A 296 -8.72 -21.68 -1.85
N GLN A 297 -9.49 -22.77 -1.90
CA GLN A 297 -8.96 -24.10 -2.17
C GLN A 297 -8.80 -24.33 -3.67
N ILE A 298 -7.61 -24.03 -4.19
CA ILE A 298 -7.16 -24.60 -5.46
C ILE A 298 -6.66 -26.02 -5.16
N ASP A 299 -7.46 -27.03 -5.47
CA ASP A 299 -7.11 -28.46 -5.37
C ASP A 299 -6.36 -28.97 -6.63
N ASP A 300 -5.63 -28.06 -7.29
CA ASP A 300 -4.78 -28.40 -8.44
C ASP A 300 -3.42 -28.90 -7.93
N LYS A 301 -3.25 -30.22 -7.94
CA LYS A 301 -2.02 -30.88 -7.50
C LYS A 301 -0.77 -30.40 -8.26
N GLN A 302 -0.89 -30.11 -9.56
CA GLN A 302 0.26 -29.66 -10.36
C GLN A 302 0.69 -28.26 -9.94
N LEU A 303 -0.28 -27.36 -9.71
CA LEU A 303 0.02 -26.02 -9.20
C LEU A 303 0.66 -26.08 -7.80
N LEU A 304 0.15 -26.93 -6.92
CA LEU A 304 0.70 -27.08 -5.57
C LEU A 304 2.15 -27.60 -5.60
N GLU A 305 2.45 -28.55 -6.49
CA GLU A 305 3.81 -29.04 -6.72
C GLU A 305 4.72 -27.93 -7.30
N GLU A 306 4.25 -27.17 -8.29
CA GLU A 306 4.97 -26.03 -8.85
C GLU A 306 5.32 -24.99 -7.76
N ILE A 307 4.34 -24.65 -6.90
CA ILE A 307 4.52 -23.72 -5.79
C ILE A 307 5.54 -24.24 -4.77
N ASP A 308 5.53 -25.53 -4.45
CA ASP A 308 6.48 -26.12 -3.50
C ASP A 308 7.92 -26.07 -4.05
N GLN A 309 8.12 -26.47 -5.31
CA GLN A 309 9.43 -26.41 -5.97
C GLN A 309 10.00 -24.99 -6.01
N ILE A 310 9.16 -24.01 -6.39
CA ILE A 310 9.55 -22.59 -6.37
C ILE A 310 9.85 -22.13 -4.95
N SER A 311 9.07 -22.60 -3.97
CA SER A 311 9.27 -22.21 -2.58
C SER A 311 10.60 -22.68 -2.02
N GLN A 312 10.98 -23.92 -2.34
CA GLN A 312 12.29 -24.47 -2.00
C GLN A 312 13.43 -23.68 -2.68
N TRP A 313 13.29 -23.41 -3.99
CA TRP A 313 14.29 -22.66 -4.74
C TRP A 313 14.50 -21.23 -4.20
N VAL A 314 13.42 -20.48 -4.01
CA VAL A 314 13.48 -19.13 -3.43
C VAL A 314 13.98 -19.16 -1.98
N GLY A 315 13.65 -20.20 -1.22
CA GLY A 315 14.19 -20.42 0.12
C GLY A 315 15.71 -20.57 0.13
N LEU A 316 16.29 -21.27 -0.86
CA LEU A 316 17.75 -21.36 -1.02
C LEU A 316 18.37 -20.01 -1.36
N ILE A 317 17.75 -19.23 -2.25
CA ILE A 317 18.18 -17.86 -2.59
C ILE A 317 18.17 -16.98 -1.33
N ALA A 318 17.09 -17.01 -0.55
CA ALA A 318 16.97 -16.23 0.67
C ALA A 318 18.03 -16.60 1.70
N LYS A 319 18.30 -17.90 1.88
CA LYS A 319 19.38 -18.40 2.74
C LYS A 319 20.75 -17.91 2.28
N GLN A 320 21.04 -17.97 0.98
CA GLN A 320 22.31 -17.47 0.42
C GLN A 320 22.45 -15.95 0.59
N ALA A 321 21.35 -15.21 0.48
CA ALA A 321 21.29 -13.77 0.72
C ALA A 321 21.33 -13.38 2.20
N GLY A 322 21.23 -14.34 3.13
CA GLY A 322 21.17 -14.08 4.57
C GLY A 322 19.89 -13.38 5.02
N ILE A 323 18.76 -13.61 4.33
CA ILE A 323 17.48 -12.98 4.60
C ILE A 323 16.48 -14.03 5.08
N THR A 324 15.88 -13.81 6.26
CA THR A 324 14.76 -14.63 6.74
C THR A 324 13.48 -14.23 6.02
N VAL A 325 12.83 -15.18 5.34
CA VAL A 325 11.56 -14.97 4.62
C VAL A 325 10.54 -16.09 4.95
N PRO A 326 9.22 -15.79 5.00
CA PRO A 326 8.64 -14.45 5.04
C PRO A 326 9.17 -13.64 6.23
N LEU A 327 9.11 -12.30 6.15
CA LEU A 327 9.47 -11.46 7.29
C LEU A 327 8.63 -11.81 8.52
N GLU A 328 9.27 -11.82 9.68
CA GLU A 328 8.60 -12.07 10.95
C GLU A 328 7.60 -10.96 11.26
N GLN A 329 6.39 -11.33 11.69
CA GLN A 329 5.40 -10.38 12.15
C GLN A 329 5.89 -9.71 13.44
N THR A 330 5.93 -8.39 13.44
CA THR A 330 6.34 -7.59 14.61
C THR A 330 5.21 -6.74 15.17
N LEU A 331 4.07 -6.67 14.46
CA LEU A 331 2.85 -6.04 14.95
C LEU A 331 2.15 -7.01 15.92
N VAL A 332 2.13 -6.63 17.20
CA VAL A 332 1.60 -7.41 18.32
C VAL A 332 0.77 -6.54 19.25
#